data_AF-A0AAX6IF25-F1
#
_entry.id   AF-A0AAX6IF25-F1
#
_cell.length_a   1.000
_cell.length_b   1.000
_cell.length_c   1.000
_cell.angle_alpha   90.00
_cell.angle_beta   90.00
_cell.angle_gamma   90.00
#
_symmetry.space_group_name_H-M   'P 1'
#
loop_
_entity.id
_entity.type
_entity.pdbx_description
1 polymer ?
#
loop_
_entity_poly.entity_id
_entity_poly.type
_entity_poly.pdbx_seq_one_letter_code
_entity_poly.pdbx_strand_id
1 'polypeptide(L)'
;MILEQGLANAREREPDGDETGLFLLAMSTLLYERGELQDAVEKLQLVRQSGRASLDLKVAAYEALIGLDLEAGKDDASSALADEFGQLLGNTPKDSAPALEVLKLRAKAVKGLVHILRGDVKSAELSLGGCQNCNMEGGEDQNVTAALSYGEYSHCTGNFSLAKDLYEKVLHALQTKDIADNSYLASTNMVPEEILLGATCALGQLLSHSGKFSEAEELLTTALTRAENHFGSTHPKVGVVLTCIAIMYRHKAKMEASSSILIQEGLYRRALDLLKAPPLDSEVADKQAARRDLVALARGGYAEILCIQQNRKGEGERMREWAMAAWKNPRLSLAQVLEFSEPSEAAVVDTRICRVL
;
A
#
# COMPACT_ATOMS: atom_id res chain seq x y z
N MET A 1 -6.61 -4.24 -26.98
CA MET A 1 -6.76 -5.09 -28.18
C MET A 1 -7.24 -6.51 -27.85
N ILE A 2 -6.44 -7.43 -27.28
CA ILE A 2 -6.89 -8.84 -27.06
C ILE A 2 -8.04 -8.96 -26.05
N LEU A 3 -7.96 -8.29 -24.90
CA LEU A 3 -9.03 -8.33 -23.87
C LEU A 3 -10.28 -7.57 -24.29
N GLU A 4 -10.14 -6.46 -25.03
CA GLU A 4 -11.28 -5.72 -25.60
C GLU A 4 -11.99 -6.54 -26.67
N GLN A 5 -11.24 -7.30 -27.47
CA GLN A 5 -11.77 -8.20 -28.48
C GLN A 5 -12.40 -9.45 -27.82
N GLY A 6 -11.84 -9.93 -26.71
CA GLY A 6 -12.46 -10.95 -25.86
C GLY A 6 -13.79 -10.48 -25.26
N LEU A 7 -13.84 -9.24 -24.75
CA LEU A 7 -15.07 -8.61 -24.24
C LEU A 7 -16.10 -8.39 -25.35
N ALA A 8 -15.67 -7.97 -26.54
CA ALA A 8 -16.53 -7.81 -27.71
C ALA A 8 -17.12 -9.16 -28.17
N ASN A 9 -16.30 -10.21 -28.23
CA ASN A 9 -16.73 -11.57 -28.57
C ASN A 9 -17.66 -12.18 -27.51
N ALA A 10 -17.45 -11.85 -26.23
CA ALA A 10 -18.34 -12.26 -25.14
C ALA A 10 -19.70 -11.56 -25.24
N ARG A 11 -19.72 -10.26 -25.61
CA ARG A 11 -20.96 -9.49 -25.84
C ARG A 11 -21.84 -10.05 -26.96
N GLU A 12 -21.26 -10.72 -27.96
CA GLU A 12 -22.01 -11.38 -29.05
C GLU A 12 -22.76 -12.66 -28.61
N ARG A 13 -22.49 -13.18 -27.40
CA ARG A 13 -23.05 -14.46 -26.90
C ARG A 13 -24.01 -14.36 -25.71
N GLU A 14 -24.49 -13.16 -25.36
CA GLU A 14 -25.09 -12.86 -24.03
C GLU A 14 -24.14 -13.26 -22.89
N PRO A 15 -23.14 -12.42 -22.58
CA PRO A 15 -22.07 -12.81 -21.68
C PRO A 15 -22.62 -13.02 -20.27
N ASP A 16 -22.04 -13.99 -19.56
CA ASP A 16 -22.26 -14.15 -18.14
C ASP A 16 -21.77 -12.88 -17.40
N GLY A 17 -22.48 -12.52 -16.33
CA GLY A 17 -22.16 -11.35 -15.53
C GLY A 17 -20.75 -11.43 -14.94
N ASP A 18 -20.34 -12.64 -14.56
CA ASP A 18 -19.06 -12.92 -13.93
C ASP A 18 -17.91 -12.96 -14.93
N GLU A 19 -18.11 -13.54 -16.11
CA GLU A 19 -17.13 -13.46 -17.20
C GLU A 19 -16.82 -12.00 -17.55
N THR A 20 -17.88 -11.18 -17.70
CA THR A 20 -17.73 -9.74 -17.96
C THR A 20 -16.99 -9.04 -16.82
N GLY A 21 -17.32 -9.36 -15.57
CA GLY A 21 -16.68 -8.79 -14.39
C GLY A 21 -15.18 -9.13 -14.31
N LEU A 22 -14.81 -10.39 -14.56
CA LEU A 22 -13.42 -10.84 -14.61
C LEU A 22 -12.61 -10.09 -15.67
N PHE A 23 -13.16 -9.94 -16.88
CA PHE A 23 -12.49 -9.17 -17.94
C PHE A 23 -12.27 -7.71 -17.53
N LEU A 24 -13.27 -7.09 -16.89
CA LEU A 24 -13.15 -5.71 -16.42
C LEU A 24 -12.10 -5.55 -15.31
N LEU A 25 -12.02 -6.50 -14.36
CA LEU A 25 -10.96 -6.51 -13.32
C LEU A 25 -9.56 -6.69 -13.91
N ALA A 26 -9.41 -7.57 -14.90
CA ALA A 26 -8.13 -7.76 -15.59
C ALA A 26 -7.74 -6.50 -16.39
N MET A 27 -8.71 -5.86 -17.06
CA MET A 27 -8.49 -4.61 -17.77
C MET A 27 -8.10 -3.47 -16.83
N SER A 28 -8.73 -3.34 -15.65
CA SER A 28 -8.34 -2.31 -14.68
C SER A 28 -6.91 -2.51 -14.19
N THR A 29 -6.47 -3.74 -13.93
CA THR A 29 -5.07 -4.02 -13.54
C THR A 29 -4.09 -3.57 -14.61
N LEU A 30 -4.32 -3.96 -15.88
CA LEU A 30 -3.43 -3.56 -16.98
C LEU A 30 -3.41 -2.05 -17.24
N LEU A 31 -4.54 -1.37 -17.09
CA LEU A 31 -4.62 0.08 -17.21
C LEU A 31 -3.88 0.77 -16.06
N TYR A 32 -4.03 0.27 -14.84
CA TYR A 32 -3.29 0.75 -13.67
C TYR A 32 -1.77 0.61 -13.87
N GLU A 33 -1.29 -0.54 -14.34
CA GLU A 33 0.14 -0.77 -14.64
C GLU A 33 0.71 0.19 -15.70
N ARG A 34 -0.14 0.67 -16.62
CA ARG A 34 0.24 1.68 -17.63
C ARG A 34 0.18 3.12 -17.11
N GLY A 35 -0.33 3.32 -15.90
CA GLY A 35 -0.57 4.64 -15.32
C GLY A 35 -1.87 5.30 -15.79
N GLU A 36 -2.74 4.59 -16.50
CA GLU A 36 -4.06 5.04 -16.96
C GLU A 36 -5.09 4.90 -15.81
N LEU A 37 -4.85 5.61 -14.70
CA LEU A 37 -5.59 5.45 -13.44
C LEU A 37 -7.09 5.73 -13.59
N GLN A 38 -7.47 6.74 -14.37
CA GLN A 38 -8.87 7.11 -14.54
C GLN A 38 -9.64 6.01 -15.28
N ASP A 39 -9.06 5.47 -16.36
CA ASP A 39 -9.67 4.37 -17.12
C ASP A 39 -9.76 3.10 -16.29
N ALA A 40 -8.76 2.81 -15.44
CA ALA A 40 -8.79 1.69 -14.51
C ALA A 40 -9.95 1.82 -13.51
N VAL A 41 -10.11 3.00 -12.90
CA VAL A 41 -11.22 3.32 -11.98
C VAL A 41 -12.57 3.14 -12.66
N GLU A 42 -12.72 3.57 -13.91
CA GLU A 42 -13.97 3.39 -14.67
C GLU A 42 -14.33 1.90 -14.84
N LYS A 43 -13.35 1.03 -15.16
CA LYS A 43 -13.63 -0.40 -15.29
C LYS A 43 -14.06 -1.03 -13.95
N LEU A 44 -13.42 -0.64 -12.85
CA LEU A 44 -13.81 -1.10 -11.52
C LEU A 44 -15.22 -0.63 -11.14
N GLN A 45 -15.59 0.61 -11.48
CA GLN A 45 -16.94 1.15 -11.24
C GLN A 45 -18.01 0.35 -12.00
N LEU A 46 -17.72 -0.09 -13.23
CA LEU A 46 -18.64 -0.94 -13.99
C LEU A 46 -18.88 -2.29 -13.31
N VAL A 47 -17.85 -2.92 -12.74
CA VAL A 47 -18.02 -4.18 -11.97
C VAL A 47 -18.84 -3.92 -10.71
N ARG A 48 -18.50 -2.87 -9.97
CA ARG A 48 -19.17 -2.47 -8.73
C ARG A 48 -20.67 -2.24 -8.91
N GLN A 49 -21.06 -1.56 -9.98
CA GLN A 49 -22.44 -1.18 -10.28
C GLN A 49 -23.23 -2.27 -11.03
N SER A 50 -22.57 -3.34 -11.49
CA SER A 50 -23.21 -4.42 -12.24
C SER A 50 -24.22 -5.18 -11.37
N GLY A 51 -25.47 -5.27 -11.81
CA GLY A 51 -26.47 -6.12 -11.15
C GLY A 51 -26.22 -7.63 -11.32
N ARG A 52 -25.40 -8.03 -12.31
CA ARG A 52 -25.19 -9.43 -12.69
C ARG A 52 -23.88 -10.04 -12.14
N ALA A 53 -22.93 -9.22 -11.71
CA ALA A 53 -21.67 -9.70 -11.16
C ALA A 53 -21.86 -10.27 -9.74
N SER A 54 -21.16 -11.36 -9.46
CA SER A 54 -21.11 -12.01 -8.14
C SER A 54 -20.54 -11.11 -7.06
N LEU A 55 -20.80 -11.50 -5.81
CA LEU A 55 -20.39 -10.72 -4.66
C LEU A 55 -18.87 -10.66 -4.53
N ASP A 56 -18.14 -11.73 -4.84
CA ASP A 56 -16.69 -11.78 -4.82
C ASP A 56 -16.04 -10.80 -5.81
N LEU A 57 -16.57 -10.70 -7.03
CA LEU A 57 -16.11 -9.74 -8.03
C LEU A 57 -16.36 -8.29 -7.60
N LYS A 58 -17.51 -8.04 -6.98
CA LYS A 58 -17.82 -6.71 -6.41
C LYS A 58 -16.88 -6.37 -5.27
N VAL A 59 -16.62 -7.31 -4.37
CA VAL A 59 -15.65 -7.15 -3.27
C VAL A 59 -14.28 -6.78 -3.82
N ALA A 60 -13.78 -7.52 -4.81
CA ALA A 60 -12.50 -7.22 -5.47
C ALA A 60 -12.48 -5.80 -6.07
N ALA A 61 -13.58 -5.38 -6.70
CA ALA A 61 -13.71 -4.04 -7.25
C ALA A 61 -13.73 -2.95 -6.17
N TYR A 62 -14.42 -3.18 -5.04
CA TYR A 62 -14.44 -2.24 -3.91
C TYR A 62 -13.05 -2.07 -3.29
N GLU A 63 -12.34 -3.16 -3.01
CA GLU A 63 -11.00 -3.08 -2.43
C GLU A 63 -10.03 -2.32 -3.34
N ALA A 64 -10.05 -2.63 -4.64
CA ALA A 64 -9.24 -1.93 -5.63
C ALA A 64 -9.58 -0.44 -5.72
N LEU A 65 -10.88 -0.08 -5.78
CA LEU A 65 -11.30 1.32 -5.83
C LEU A 65 -10.87 2.10 -4.59
N ILE A 66 -11.06 1.53 -3.40
CA ILE A 66 -10.66 2.16 -2.16
C ILE A 66 -9.14 2.31 -2.11
N GLY A 67 -8.39 1.27 -2.50
CA GLY A 67 -6.93 1.31 -2.60
C GLY A 67 -6.43 2.42 -3.54
N LEU A 68 -7.03 2.57 -4.71
CA LEU A 68 -6.67 3.62 -5.68
C LEU A 68 -7.04 5.03 -5.18
N ASP A 69 -8.17 5.18 -4.49
CA ASP A 69 -8.54 6.48 -3.89
C ASP A 69 -7.59 6.87 -2.75
N LEU A 70 -7.15 5.90 -1.93
CA LEU A 70 -6.13 6.13 -0.91
C LEU A 70 -4.77 6.50 -1.53
N GLU A 71 -4.37 5.83 -2.61
CA GLU A 71 -3.17 6.17 -3.36
C GLU A 71 -3.23 7.58 -3.97
N ALA A 72 -4.41 7.98 -4.43
CA ALA A 72 -4.66 9.32 -4.96
C ALA A 72 -4.78 10.42 -3.88
N GLY A 73 -4.78 10.06 -2.60
CA GLY A 73 -4.96 11.02 -1.49
C GLY A 73 -6.41 11.47 -1.27
N LYS A 74 -7.40 10.70 -1.75
CA LYS A 74 -8.83 11.00 -1.64
C LYS A 74 -9.45 10.32 -0.42
N ASP A 75 -8.94 10.67 0.76
CA ASP A 75 -9.26 9.97 2.02
C ASP A 75 -10.75 10.03 2.42
N ASP A 76 -11.48 11.10 2.02
CA ASP A 76 -12.92 11.19 2.26
C ASP A 76 -13.74 10.30 1.30
N ALA A 77 -13.31 10.21 0.03
CA ALA A 77 -13.97 9.36 -0.97
C ALA A 77 -13.77 7.87 -0.64
N SER A 78 -12.55 7.49 -0.23
CA SER A 78 -12.23 6.13 0.21
C SER A 78 -13.04 5.73 1.44
N SER A 79 -13.26 6.66 2.39
CA SER A 79 -14.12 6.43 3.56
C SER A 79 -15.57 6.20 3.19
N ALA A 80 -16.13 7.02 2.28
CA ALA A 80 -17.51 6.84 1.83
C ALA A 80 -17.70 5.49 1.10
N LEU A 81 -16.73 5.10 0.26
CA LEU A 81 -16.74 3.81 -0.42
C LEU A 81 -16.62 2.64 0.56
N ALA A 82 -15.79 2.75 1.61
CA ALA A 82 -15.67 1.72 2.64
C ALA A 82 -16.97 1.52 3.43
N ASP A 83 -17.71 2.61 3.69
CA ASP A 83 -19.03 2.52 4.34
C ASP A 83 -20.08 1.89 3.43
N GLU A 84 -20.11 2.26 2.15
CA GLU A 84 -20.97 1.63 1.13
C GLU A 84 -20.68 0.12 1.01
N PHE A 85 -19.38 -0.24 1.00
CA PHE A 85 -18.94 -1.62 0.92
C PHE A 85 -19.43 -2.45 2.12
N GLY A 86 -19.34 -1.91 3.34
CA GLY A 86 -19.88 -2.54 4.54
C GLY A 86 -21.41 -2.74 4.48
N GLN A 87 -22.15 -1.76 3.94
CA GLN A 87 -23.60 -1.87 3.77
C GLN A 87 -24.01 -2.96 2.77
N LEU A 88 -23.27 -3.10 1.66
CA LEU A 88 -23.50 -4.16 0.68
C LEU A 88 -23.45 -5.54 1.34
N LEU A 89 -22.42 -5.82 2.13
CA LEU A 89 -22.25 -7.11 2.79
C LEU A 89 -23.23 -7.32 3.96
N GLY A 90 -23.68 -6.24 4.60
CA GLY A 90 -24.69 -6.29 5.67
C GLY A 90 -26.09 -6.67 5.16
N ASN A 91 -26.41 -6.31 3.91
CA ASN A 91 -27.70 -6.58 3.29
C ASN A 91 -27.79 -7.98 2.63
N THR A 92 -26.68 -8.72 2.54
CA THR A 92 -26.64 -10.05 1.93
C THR A 92 -27.26 -11.12 2.84
N PRO A 93 -28.13 -12.02 2.33
CA PRO A 93 -28.78 -13.07 3.12
C PRO A 93 -27.78 -14.02 3.81
N LYS A 94 -28.10 -14.46 5.03
CA LYS A 94 -27.23 -15.28 5.89
C LYS A 94 -27.00 -16.72 5.43
N ASP A 95 -27.68 -17.18 4.38
CA ASP A 95 -27.66 -18.58 3.93
C ASP A 95 -26.31 -19.00 3.29
N SER A 96 -25.36 -18.07 3.14
CA SER A 96 -24.00 -18.26 2.60
C SER A 96 -22.90 -18.09 3.67
N ALA A 97 -23.16 -18.57 4.89
CA ALA A 97 -22.44 -18.15 6.10
C ALA A 97 -20.89 -18.21 6.05
N PRO A 98 -20.20 -19.29 5.59
CA PRO A 98 -18.74 -19.35 5.69
C PRO A 98 -18.02 -18.41 4.69
N ALA A 99 -18.43 -18.43 3.42
CA ALA A 99 -17.83 -17.59 2.37
C ALA A 99 -18.12 -16.10 2.62
N LEU A 100 -19.31 -15.77 3.13
CA LEU A 100 -19.67 -14.40 3.44
C LEU A 100 -18.83 -13.80 4.59
N GLU A 101 -18.39 -14.59 5.56
CA GLU A 101 -17.51 -14.09 6.64
C GLU A 101 -16.12 -13.71 6.12
N VAL A 102 -15.56 -14.46 5.16
CA VAL A 102 -14.29 -14.12 4.49
C VAL A 102 -14.41 -12.75 3.78
N LEU A 103 -15.50 -12.54 3.04
CA LEU A 103 -15.74 -11.25 2.35
C LEU A 103 -15.94 -10.09 3.33
N LYS A 104 -16.56 -10.34 4.50
CA LYS A 104 -16.68 -9.32 5.56
C LYS A 104 -15.34 -8.97 6.20
N LEU A 105 -14.44 -9.94 6.38
CA LEU A 105 -13.10 -9.68 6.89
C LEU A 105 -12.31 -8.78 5.94
N ARG A 106 -12.43 -9.01 4.64
CA ARG A 106 -11.86 -8.14 3.59
C ARG A 106 -12.37 -6.69 3.67
N ALA A 107 -13.69 -6.49 3.77
CA ALA A 107 -14.27 -5.16 3.94
C ALA A 107 -13.81 -4.46 5.23
N LYS A 108 -13.78 -5.19 6.34
CA LYS A 108 -13.27 -4.72 7.62
C LYS A 108 -11.82 -4.26 7.54
N ALA A 109 -10.97 -5.03 6.86
CA ALA A 109 -9.56 -4.71 6.69
C ALA A 109 -9.34 -3.40 5.96
N VAL A 110 -9.99 -3.22 4.80
CA VAL A 110 -9.88 -1.98 4.02
C VAL A 110 -10.45 -0.79 4.78
N LYS A 111 -11.58 -0.96 5.48
CA LYS A 111 -12.12 0.10 6.35
C LYS A 111 -11.15 0.46 7.49
N GLY A 112 -10.49 -0.53 8.06
CA GLY A 112 -9.41 -0.35 9.04
C GLY A 112 -8.27 0.52 8.51
N LEU A 113 -7.76 0.22 7.31
CA LEU A 113 -6.72 1.03 6.65
C LEU A 113 -7.14 2.50 6.48
N VAL A 114 -8.38 2.73 6.02
CA VAL A 114 -8.93 4.09 5.89
C VAL A 114 -8.91 4.81 7.23
N HIS A 115 -9.34 4.16 8.31
CA HIS A 115 -9.33 4.76 9.65
C HIS A 115 -7.91 5.07 10.15
N ILE A 116 -6.93 4.19 9.88
CA ILE A 116 -5.51 4.43 10.24
C ILE A 116 -5.00 5.68 9.54
N LEU A 117 -5.21 5.80 8.23
CA LEU A 117 -4.76 6.97 7.46
C LEU A 117 -5.44 8.28 7.87
N ARG A 118 -6.68 8.21 8.37
CA ARG A 118 -7.37 9.37 8.97
C ARG A 118 -6.93 9.67 10.40
N GLY A 119 -6.07 8.84 10.98
CA GLY A 119 -5.56 8.98 12.34
C GLY A 119 -6.52 8.51 13.44
N ASP A 120 -7.61 7.85 13.08
CA ASP A 120 -8.56 7.28 14.03
C ASP A 120 -8.20 5.83 14.37
N VAL A 121 -7.15 5.67 15.18
CA VAL A 121 -6.64 4.36 15.61
C VAL A 121 -7.70 3.55 16.36
N LYS A 122 -8.61 4.21 17.09
CA LYS A 122 -9.67 3.54 17.85
C LYS A 122 -10.73 2.94 16.92
N SER A 123 -11.21 3.70 15.94
CA SER A 123 -12.14 3.16 14.93
C SER A 123 -11.46 2.12 14.04
N ALA A 124 -10.14 2.25 13.80
CA ALA A 124 -9.38 1.22 13.10
C ALA A 124 -9.39 -0.11 13.86
N GLU A 125 -9.09 -0.10 15.16
CA GLU A 125 -9.14 -1.29 16.02
C GLU A 125 -10.51 -1.98 15.98
N LEU A 126 -11.58 -1.20 16.14
CA LEU A 126 -12.95 -1.71 16.12
C LEU A 126 -13.31 -2.32 14.76
N SER A 127 -12.91 -1.67 13.67
CA SER A 127 -13.19 -2.14 12.31
C SER A 127 -12.43 -3.42 11.99
N LEU A 128 -11.18 -3.51 12.44
CA LEU A 128 -10.29 -4.64 12.21
C LEU A 128 -10.57 -5.86 13.09
N GLY A 129 -11.58 -5.78 13.97
CA GLY A 129 -11.97 -6.87 14.85
C GLY A 129 -12.23 -8.19 14.09
N GLY A 130 -11.41 -9.21 14.39
CA GLY A 130 -11.45 -10.54 13.78
C GLY A 130 -10.35 -10.79 12.74
N CYS A 131 -9.71 -9.76 12.20
CA CYS A 131 -8.62 -9.91 11.21
C CYS A 131 -7.32 -10.47 11.81
N GLN A 132 -7.19 -10.49 13.14
CA GLN A 132 -6.06 -11.14 13.84
C GLN A 132 -6.01 -12.66 13.67
N ASN A 133 -7.16 -13.29 13.40
CA ASN A 133 -7.34 -14.74 13.34
C ASN A 133 -7.64 -15.20 11.91
N CYS A 134 -7.21 -14.45 10.90
CA CYS A 134 -7.38 -14.84 9.50
C CYS A 134 -6.72 -16.22 9.30
N ASN A 135 -7.56 -17.25 9.08
CA ASN A 135 -7.06 -18.55 8.66
C ASN A 135 -6.47 -18.39 7.26
N MET A 136 -5.17 -18.65 7.16
CA MET A 136 -4.43 -18.70 5.89
C MET A 136 -4.07 -20.16 5.52
N GLU A 137 -4.61 -21.13 6.26
CA GLU A 137 -4.45 -22.57 6.03
C GLU A 137 -5.73 -23.14 5.38
N GLY A 138 -5.59 -24.10 4.47
CA GLY A 138 -6.74 -24.87 3.94
C GLY A 138 -7.46 -24.27 2.72
N GLY A 139 -6.86 -23.33 1.99
CA GLY A 139 -7.43 -22.80 0.74
C GLY A 139 -8.29 -21.53 0.87
N GLU A 140 -8.33 -20.92 2.05
CA GLU A 140 -8.96 -19.61 2.29
C GLU A 140 -8.00 -18.43 2.00
N ASP A 141 -7.29 -18.47 0.86
CA ASP A 141 -6.24 -17.52 0.48
C ASP A 141 -6.75 -16.08 0.28
N GLN A 142 -8.08 -15.89 0.24
CA GLN A 142 -8.71 -14.57 0.07
C GLN A 142 -8.38 -13.60 1.22
N ASN A 143 -7.88 -14.09 2.35
CA ASN A 143 -7.61 -13.28 3.54
C ASN A 143 -6.22 -12.62 3.57
N VAL A 144 -5.34 -12.84 2.58
CA VAL A 144 -3.96 -12.29 2.62
C VAL A 144 -3.94 -10.75 2.69
N THR A 145 -4.82 -10.07 1.97
CA THR A 145 -4.98 -8.60 2.05
C THR A 145 -5.42 -8.16 3.44
N ALA A 146 -6.34 -8.91 4.05
CA ALA A 146 -6.83 -8.60 5.39
C ALA A 146 -5.74 -8.81 6.45
N ALA A 147 -5.00 -9.90 6.35
CA ALA A 147 -3.87 -10.20 7.24
C ALA A 147 -2.74 -9.17 7.12
N LEU A 148 -2.38 -8.75 5.89
CA LEU A 148 -1.38 -7.71 5.67
C LEU A 148 -1.81 -6.38 6.32
N SER A 149 -3.04 -5.95 6.06
CA SER A 149 -3.59 -4.70 6.61
C SER A 149 -3.65 -4.71 8.14
N TYR A 150 -3.98 -5.86 8.74
CA TYR A 150 -3.96 -6.02 10.18
C TYR A 150 -2.53 -6.10 10.77
N GLY A 151 -1.59 -6.66 10.02
CA GLY A 151 -0.17 -6.64 10.35
C GLY A 151 0.38 -5.20 10.38
N GLU A 152 0.02 -4.39 9.39
CA GLU A 152 0.37 -2.97 9.31
C GLU A 152 -0.23 -2.17 10.47
N TYR A 153 -1.48 -2.41 10.82
CA TYR A 153 -2.10 -1.85 12.03
C TYR A 153 -1.33 -2.24 13.31
N SER A 154 -1.02 -3.53 13.45
CA SER A 154 -0.29 -4.05 14.62
C SER A 154 1.12 -3.46 14.69
N HIS A 155 1.77 -3.24 13.55
CA HIS A 155 3.07 -2.58 13.46
C HIS A 155 2.93 -1.10 13.86
N CYS A 156 1.95 -0.39 13.32
CA CYS A 156 1.64 1.01 13.61
C CYS A 156 1.31 1.29 15.08
N THR A 157 0.88 0.28 15.84
CA THR A 157 0.51 0.35 17.26
C THR A 157 1.57 -0.26 18.19
N GLY A 158 2.71 -0.69 17.64
CA GLY A 158 3.85 -1.22 18.40
C GLY A 158 3.78 -2.70 18.77
N ASN A 159 2.77 -3.43 18.34
CA ASN A 159 2.70 -4.88 18.52
C ASN A 159 3.53 -5.62 17.45
N PHE A 160 4.85 -5.44 17.50
CA PHE A 160 5.78 -5.96 16.50
C PHE A 160 5.81 -7.49 16.44
N SER A 161 5.53 -8.18 17.56
CA SER A 161 5.47 -9.64 17.57
C SER A 161 4.32 -10.16 16.69
N LEU A 162 3.14 -9.57 16.84
CA LEU A 162 1.97 -9.96 16.06
C LEU A 162 2.10 -9.53 14.59
N ALA A 163 2.58 -8.31 14.36
CA ALA A 163 2.82 -7.82 13.01
C ALA A 163 3.81 -8.71 12.24
N LYS A 164 4.90 -9.13 12.90
CA LYS A 164 5.88 -10.04 12.31
C LYS A 164 5.26 -11.38 11.91
N ASP A 165 4.54 -12.02 12.83
CA ASP A 165 3.88 -13.31 12.58
C ASP A 165 2.90 -13.22 11.39
N LEU A 166 2.14 -12.14 11.31
CA LEU A 166 1.20 -11.91 10.21
C LEU A 166 1.92 -11.71 8.88
N TYR A 167 2.98 -10.90 8.83
CA TYR A 167 3.75 -10.71 7.60
C TYR A 167 4.39 -12.01 7.13
N GLU A 168 4.99 -12.80 8.03
CA GLU A 168 5.59 -14.10 7.70
C GLU A 168 4.54 -15.09 7.17
N LYS A 169 3.33 -15.12 7.77
CA LYS A 169 2.22 -15.94 7.28
C LYS A 169 1.73 -15.51 5.90
N VAL A 170 1.60 -14.21 5.64
CA VAL A 170 1.22 -13.68 4.31
C VAL A 170 2.27 -14.10 3.27
N LEU A 171 3.56 -13.95 3.57
CA LEU A 171 4.64 -14.35 2.68
C LEU A 171 4.63 -15.87 2.41
N HIS A 172 4.42 -16.69 3.45
CA HIS A 172 4.34 -18.15 3.30
C HIS A 172 3.14 -18.58 2.45
N ALA A 173 1.97 -17.97 2.68
CA ALA A 173 0.75 -18.25 1.91
C ALA A 173 0.94 -17.95 0.41
N LEU A 174 1.63 -16.85 0.08
CA LEU A 174 1.90 -16.45 -1.31
C LEU A 174 3.06 -17.22 -1.98
N GLN A 175 3.97 -17.83 -1.20
CA GLN A 175 5.09 -18.63 -1.74
C GLN A 175 4.74 -20.10 -1.99
N THR A 176 3.80 -20.65 -1.22
CA THR A 176 3.43 -22.08 -1.28
C THR A 176 2.51 -22.42 -2.44
N LYS A 177 1.94 -21.42 -3.12
CA LYS A 177 1.05 -21.60 -4.27
C LYS A 177 1.65 -21.02 -5.53
N ASP A 178 1.40 -21.72 -6.63
CA ASP A 178 1.64 -21.18 -7.95
C ASP A 178 0.68 -19.99 -8.11
N ILE A 179 1.22 -18.77 -8.26
CA ILE A 179 0.44 -17.54 -8.46
C ILE A 179 -0.51 -17.69 -9.68
N ALA A 180 -0.23 -18.67 -10.54
CA ALA A 180 -1.05 -19.08 -11.67
C ALA A 180 -2.44 -19.68 -11.32
N ASP A 181 -2.69 -20.08 -10.06
CA ASP A 181 -4.01 -20.61 -9.67
C ASP A 181 -4.98 -19.44 -9.44
N ASN A 182 -5.61 -19.01 -10.54
CA ASN A 182 -6.53 -17.88 -10.80
C ASN A 182 -7.75 -17.72 -9.84
N SER A 183 -7.74 -18.31 -8.66
CA SER A 183 -8.81 -18.25 -7.65
C SER A 183 -8.83 -16.96 -6.82
N TYR A 184 -7.73 -16.19 -6.82
CA TYR A 184 -7.65 -14.94 -6.07
C TYR A 184 -8.26 -13.77 -6.86
N LEU A 185 -9.49 -13.39 -6.52
CA LEU A 185 -10.18 -12.25 -7.11
C LEU A 185 -9.71 -10.94 -6.47
N ALA A 186 -8.73 -10.30 -7.11
CA ALA A 186 -8.29 -8.95 -6.81
C ALA A 186 -7.90 -8.20 -8.10
N SER A 187 -7.66 -6.90 -7.98
CA SER A 187 -7.31 -6.04 -9.11
C SER A 187 -6.43 -4.88 -8.68
N THR A 188 -5.67 -4.32 -9.63
CA THR A 188 -4.83 -3.13 -9.44
C THR A 188 -3.84 -3.30 -8.28
N ASN A 189 -3.77 -2.35 -7.34
CA ASN A 189 -2.84 -2.39 -6.22
C ASN A 189 -3.15 -3.43 -5.12
N MET A 190 -4.14 -4.30 -5.35
CA MET A 190 -4.52 -5.40 -4.45
C MET A 190 -4.19 -6.78 -5.03
N VAL A 191 -3.53 -6.88 -6.19
CA VAL A 191 -3.14 -8.18 -6.77
C VAL A 191 -2.05 -8.88 -5.93
N PRO A 192 -1.92 -10.22 -6.00
CA PRO A 192 -0.95 -10.98 -5.19
C PRO A 192 0.48 -10.46 -5.26
N GLU A 193 0.94 -9.98 -6.42
CA GLU A 193 2.28 -9.43 -6.61
C GLU A 193 2.50 -8.13 -5.81
N GLU A 194 1.49 -7.26 -5.76
CA GLU A 194 1.49 -6.03 -4.96
C GLU A 194 1.46 -6.35 -3.46
N ILE A 195 0.69 -7.37 -3.05
CA ILE A 195 0.63 -7.83 -1.65
C ILE A 195 1.96 -8.45 -1.23
N LEU A 196 2.57 -9.26 -2.10
CA LEU A 196 3.86 -9.89 -1.85
C LEU A 196 4.96 -8.84 -1.68
N LEU A 197 4.96 -7.82 -2.53
CA LEU A 197 5.84 -6.66 -2.38
C LEU A 197 5.59 -5.94 -1.05
N GLY A 198 4.32 -5.65 -0.74
CA GLY A 198 3.90 -4.98 0.49
C GLY A 198 4.34 -5.71 1.74
N ALA A 199 4.04 -7.00 1.85
CA ALA A 199 4.44 -7.83 3.00
C ALA A 199 5.97 -7.92 3.15
N THR A 200 6.71 -8.07 2.04
CA THR A 200 8.17 -8.10 2.07
C THR A 200 8.74 -6.77 2.57
N CYS A 201 8.20 -5.65 2.06
CA CYS A 201 8.63 -4.31 2.45
C CYS A 201 8.27 -3.99 3.90
N ALA A 202 7.05 -4.34 4.34
CA ALA A 202 6.57 -4.12 5.70
C ALA A 202 7.37 -4.92 6.73
N LEU A 203 7.71 -6.18 6.44
CA LEU A 203 8.59 -6.97 7.29
C LEU A 203 10.01 -6.38 7.38
N GLY A 204 10.56 -5.91 6.25
CA GLY A 204 11.83 -5.20 6.23
C GLY A 204 11.82 -3.93 7.10
N GLN A 205 10.75 -3.13 7.01
CA GLN A 205 10.55 -1.97 7.87
C GLN A 205 10.43 -2.37 9.36
N LEU A 206 9.71 -3.43 9.68
CA LEU A 206 9.56 -3.92 11.06
C LEU A 206 10.91 -4.35 11.65
N LEU A 207 11.73 -5.07 10.88
CA LEU A 207 13.07 -5.45 11.30
C LEU A 207 13.97 -4.23 11.49
N SER A 208 13.84 -3.20 10.64
CA SER A 208 14.54 -1.92 10.83
C SER A 208 14.13 -1.24 12.14
N HIS A 209 12.84 -1.18 12.44
CA HIS A 209 12.33 -0.61 13.71
C HIS A 209 12.75 -1.45 14.92
N SER A 210 13.01 -2.74 14.72
CA SER A 210 13.50 -3.67 15.76
C SER A 210 15.03 -3.68 15.90
N GLY A 211 15.75 -2.82 15.16
CA GLY A 211 17.22 -2.75 15.18
C GLY A 211 17.94 -3.91 14.47
N LYS A 212 17.21 -4.77 13.75
CA LYS A 212 17.75 -5.93 13.02
C LYS A 212 18.14 -5.52 11.59
N PHE A 213 19.11 -4.64 11.48
CA PHE A 213 19.40 -3.95 10.22
C PHE A 213 19.90 -4.87 9.10
N SER A 214 20.68 -5.91 9.41
CA SER A 214 21.16 -6.84 8.38
C SER A 214 20.01 -7.63 7.73
N GLU A 215 19.08 -8.15 8.53
CA GLU A 215 17.89 -8.85 8.02
C GLU A 215 16.94 -7.87 7.29
N ALA A 216 16.81 -6.63 7.79
CA ALA A 216 16.02 -5.57 7.15
C ALA A 216 16.57 -5.21 5.76
N GLU A 217 17.89 -5.08 5.64
CA GLU A 217 18.58 -4.77 4.38
C GLU A 217 18.36 -5.86 3.32
N GLU A 218 18.41 -7.14 3.71
CA GLU A 218 18.13 -8.28 2.82
C GLU A 218 16.68 -8.27 2.32
N LEU A 219 15.71 -8.09 3.23
CA LEU A 219 14.29 -8.04 2.85
C LEU A 219 13.94 -6.83 1.99
N LEU A 220 14.44 -5.64 2.33
CA LEU A 220 14.16 -4.45 1.54
C LEU A 220 14.86 -4.49 0.17
N THR A 221 16.03 -5.12 0.05
CA THR A 221 16.69 -5.39 -1.24
C THR A 221 15.90 -6.40 -2.07
N THR A 222 15.32 -7.41 -1.43
CA THR A 222 14.40 -8.35 -2.08
C THR A 222 13.14 -7.63 -2.58
N ALA A 223 12.55 -6.76 -1.76
CA ALA A 223 11.42 -5.92 -2.16
C ALA A 223 11.77 -5.03 -3.36
N LEU A 224 12.97 -4.43 -3.37
CA LEU A 224 13.44 -3.58 -4.47
C LEU A 224 13.54 -4.40 -5.77
N THR A 225 14.19 -5.56 -5.71
CA THR A 225 14.32 -6.46 -6.86
C THR A 225 12.95 -6.89 -7.40
N ARG A 226 11.98 -7.18 -6.52
CA ARG A 226 10.60 -7.50 -6.92
C ARG A 226 9.94 -6.32 -7.62
N ALA A 227 10.06 -5.12 -7.06
CA ALA A 227 9.47 -3.92 -7.65
C ALA A 227 10.07 -3.61 -9.02
N GLU A 228 11.40 -3.73 -9.18
CA GLU A 228 12.08 -3.52 -10.46
C GLU A 228 11.70 -4.55 -11.51
N ASN A 229 11.57 -5.82 -11.13
CA ASN A 229 11.22 -6.89 -12.06
C ASN A 229 9.75 -6.80 -12.52
N HIS A 230 8.84 -6.45 -11.62
CA HIS A 230 7.41 -6.44 -11.91
C HIS A 230 6.98 -5.14 -12.60
N PHE A 231 7.42 -3.98 -12.11
CA PHE A 231 6.99 -2.68 -12.65
C PHE A 231 8.01 -2.01 -13.58
N GLY A 232 9.26 -2.46 -13.57
CA GLY A 232 10.39 -1.81 -14.23
C GLY A 232 11.12 -0.80 -13.32
N SER A 233 12.41 -0.59 -13.63
CA SER A 233 13.35 0.21 -12.81
C SER A 233 13.09 1.73 -12.77
N THR A 234 12.10 2.21 -13.54
CA THR A 234 11.69 3.62 -13.58
C THR A 234 10.31 3.87 -12.97
N HIS A 235 9.66 2.83 -12.44
CA HIS A 235 8.32 2.95 -11.90
C HIS A 235 8.31 3.64 -10.53
N PRO A 236 7.30 4.47 -10.20
CA PRO A 236 7.20 5.13 -8.90
C PRO A 236 7.25 4.18 -7.69
N LYS A 237 6.76 2.96 -7.82
CA LYS A 237 6.81 1.92 -6.76
C LYS A 237 8.24 1.57 -6.34
N VAL A 238 9.19 1.62 -7.27
CA VAL A 238 10.63 1.48 -6.97
C VAL A 238 11.09 2.64 -6.07
N GLY A 239 10.63 3.86 -6.34
CA GLY A 239 10.90 5.03 -5.49
C GLY A 239 10.34 4.91 -4.07
N VAL A 240 9.17 4.27 -3.91
CA VAL A 240 8.59 3.95 -2.59
C VAL A 240 9.54 3.03 -1.81
N VAL A 241 9.97 1.91 -2.40
CA VAL A 241 10.86 0.95 -1.73
C VAL A 241 12.23 1.56 -1.43
N LEU A 242 12.79 2.36 -2.35
CA LEU A 242 14.04 3.08 -2.11
C LEU A 242 13.94 4.05 -0.93
N THR A 243 12.77 4.68 -0.73
CA THR A 243 12.52 5.53 0.45
C THR A 243 12.60 4.70 1.73
N CYS A 244 12.00 3.50 1.76
CA CYS A 244 12.10 2.58 2.91
C CYS A 244 13.56 2.17 3.19
N ILE A 245 14.34 1.84 2.16
CA ILE A 245 15.76 1.49 2.30
C ILE A 245 16.56 2.68 2.86
N ALA A 246 16.31 3.89 2.36
CA ALA A 246 16.99 5.09 2.83
C ALA A 246 16.73 5.36 4.32
N ILE A 247 15.48 5.20 4.76
CA ILE A 247 15.08 5.31 6.17
C ILE A 247 15.74 4.23 7.01
N MET A 248 15.79 2.98 6.54
CA MET A 248 16.47 1.89 7.25
C MET A 248 17.95 2.21 7.49
N TYR A 249 18.68 2.65 6.45
CA TYR A 249 20.09 3.04 6.61
C TYR A 249 20.27 4.24 7.52
N ARG A 250 19.29 5.15 7.57
CA ARG A 250 19.27 6.27 8.51
C ARG A 250 19.13 5.78 9.95
N HIS A 251 18.17 4.88 10.21
CA HIS A 251 17.99 4.27 11.53
C HIS A 251 19.25 3.50 11.97
N LYS A 252 19.83 2.72 11.05
CA LYS A 252 21.10 2.01 11.26
C LYS A 252 22.23 2.95 11.67
N ALA A 253 22.44 4.02 10.89
CA ALA A 253 23.48 5.02 11.17
C ALA A 253 23.32 5.66 12.56
N LYS A 254 22.09 6.02 12.93
CA LYS A 254 21.79 6.63 14.23
C LYS A 254 22.03 5.66 15.38
N MET A 255 21.58 4.41 15.28
CA MET A 255 21.69 3.41 16.35
C MET A 255 23.09 2.82 16.49
N GLU A 256 23.81 2.63 15.39
CA GLU A 256 25.17 2.04 15.38
C GLU A 256 26.27 3.12 15.42
N ALA A 257 25.91 4.40 15.48
CA ALA A 257 26.84 5.54 15.35
C ALA A 257 27.75 5.42 14.10
N SER A 258 27.20 4.92 12.99
CA SER A 258 27.89 4.70 11.73
C SER A 258 27.55 5.77 10.69
N SER A 259 28.38 5.90 9.65
CA SER A 259 28.12 6.81 8.53
C SER A 259 27.59 6.03 7.33
N SER A 260 26.36 6.31 6.91
CA SER A 260 25.77 5.82 5.66
C SER A 260 25.27 6.97 4.77
N ILE A 261 25.82 8.18 4.98
CA ILE A 261 25.37 9.43 4.37
C ILE A 261 25.31 9.35 2.83
N LEU A 262 26.37 8.82 2.20
CA LEU A 262 26.44 8.71 0.73
C LEU A 262 25.40 7.74 0.16
N ILE A 263 25.16 6.63 0.86
CA ILE A 263 24.15 5.62 0.47
C ILE A 263 22.77 6.25 0.59
N GLN A 264 22.45 6.86 1.74
CA GLN A 264 21.18 7.53 1.98
C GLN A 264 20.90 8.62 0.94
N GLU A 265 21.87 9.49 0.67
CA GLU A 265 21.72 10.55 -0.34
C GLU A 265 21.48 9.96 -1.75
N GLY A 266 22.21 8.90 -2.13
CA GLY A 266 21.98 8.20 -3.39
C GLY A 266 20.55 7.67 -3.52
N LEU A 267 20.07 7.00 -2.48
CA LEU A 267 18.74 6.42 -2.41
C LEU A 267 17.65 7.49 -2.44
N TYR A 268 17.74 8.54 -1.63
CA TYR A 268 16.74 9.61 -1.63
C TYR A 268 16.67 10.35 -2.95
N ARG A 269 17.82 10.65 -3.57
CA ARG A 269 17.85 11.31 -4.88
C ARG A 269 17.14 10.47 -5.95
N ARG A 270 17.43 9.17 -5.99
CA ARG A 270 16.77 8.24 -6.94
C ARG A 270 15.28 8.09 -6.61
N ALA A 271 14.92 7.98 -5.34
CA ALA A 271 13.53 7.89 -4.92
C ALA A 271 12.72 9.12 -5.35
N LEU A 272 13.24 10.33 -5.12
CA LEU A 272 12.55 11.58 -5.49
C LEU A 272 12.39 11.75 -7.00
N ASP A 273 13.37 11.30 -7.80
CA ASP A 273 13.28 11.26 -9.26
C ASP A 273 12.15 10.34 -9.72
N LEU A 274 12.11 9.10 -9.21
CA LEU A 274 11.07 8.11 -9.56
C LEU A 274 9.67 8.49 -9.06
N LEU A 275 9.60 9.12 -7.89
CA LEU A 275 8.35 9.66 -7.34
C LEU A 275 7.89 10.95 -8.05
N LYS A 276 8.68 11.46 -9.01
CA LYS A 276 8.43 12.71 -9.74
C LYS A 276 8.20 13.90 -8.81
N ALA A 277 9.06 14.04 -7.79
CA ALA A 277 8.95 15.10 -6.80
C ALA A 277 8.98 16.49 -7.47
N PRO A 278 8.00 17.37 -7.21
CA PRO A 278 7.89 18.65 -7.92
C PRO A 278 8.99 19.62 -7.47
N PRO A 279 9.48 20.55 -8.30
CA PRO A 279 10.55 21.48 -7.92
C PRO A 279 10.28 22.19 -6.57
N LEU A 280 11.33 22.52 -5.80
CA LEU A 280 11.17 23.12 -4.47
C LEU A 280 10.42 24.47 -4.48
N ASP A 281 10.51 25.19 -5.60
CA ASP A 281 9.87 26.49 -5.81
C ASP A 281 8.41 26.38 -6.33
N SER A 282 7.93 25.18 -6.59
CA SER A 282 6.50 24.97 -6.89
C SER A 282 5.66 25.21 -5.65
N GLU A 283 4.53 25.91 -5.80
CA GLU A 283 3.57 26.01 -4.71
C GLU A 283 3.13 24.60 -4.30
N VAL A 284 3.16 24.29 -2.99
CA VAL A 284 2.69 23.00 -2.45
C VAL A 284 1.21 22.74 -2.81
N ALA A 285 0.48 23.78 -3.24
CA ALA A 285 -0.87 23.74 -3.78
C ALA A 285 -0.97 23.10 -5.18
N ASP A 286 0.15 22.79 -5.85
CA ASP A 286 0.13 22.10 -7.13
C ASP A 286 -0.52 20.72 -7.02
N LYS A 287 -1.28 20.38 -8.06
CA LYS A 287 -2.25 19.28 -8.17
C LYS A 287 -1.62 17.88 -8.16
N GLN A 288 -0.85 17.52 -7.15
CA GLN A 288 -0.44 16.14 -6.91
C GLN A 288 -0.76 15.75 -5.46
N ALA A 289 -2.00 15.29 -5.24
CA ALA A 289 -2.40 14.68 -3.98
C ALA A 289 -1.76 13.29 -3.79
N ALA A 290 -1.47 12.59 -4.90
CA ALA A 290 -0.93 11.23 -4.86
C ALA A 290 0.51 11.19 -4.34
N ARG A 291 0.77 10.29 -3.37
CA ARG A 291 2.10 10.02 -2.77
C ARG A 291 2.81 11.23 -2.14
N ARG A 292 2.06 12.28 -1.82
CA ARG A 292 2.58 13.54 -1.26
C ARG A 292 3.32 13.33 0.05
N ASP A 293 2.79 12.48 0.92
CA ASP A 293 3.40 12.05 2.18
C ASP A 293 4.74 11.36 1.96
N LEU A 294 4.85 10.45 0.99
CA LEU A 294 6.12 9.81 0.65
C LEU A 294 7.16 10.79 0.10
N VAL A 295 6.75 11.71 -0.78
CA VAL A 295 7.66 12.75 -1.27
C VAL A 295 8.14 13.64 -0.13
N ALA A 296 7.25 14.02 0.79
CA ALA A 296 7.60 14.77 1.99
C ALA A 296 8.55 13.98 2.90
N LEU A 297 8.31 12.68 3.10
CA LEU A 297 9.18 11.80 3.89
C LEU A 297 10.58 11.70 3.29
N ALA A 298 10.68 11.41 1.98
CA ALA A 298 11.94 11.32 1.27
C ALA A 298 12.70 12.66 1.27
N ARG A 299 12.01 13.79 1.11
CA ARG A 299 12.60 15.12 1.22
C ARG A 299 13.08 15.45 2.62
N GLY A 300 12.30 15.11 3.64
CA GLY A 300 12.68 15.33 5.03
C GLY A 300 13.98 14.59 5.37
N GLY A 301 14.06 13.31 5.01
CA GLY A 301 15.27 12.51 5.19
C GLY A 301 16.45 13.04 4.37
N TYR A 302 16.23 13.43 3.12
CA TYR A 302 17.30 13.99 2.28
C TYR A 302 17.79 15.34 2.81
N ALA A 303 16.89 16.19 3.28
CA ALA A 303 17.21 17.50 3.81
C ALA A 303 18.16 17.43 5.01
N GLU A 304 17.99 16.47 5.91
CA GLU A 304 18.90 16.25 7.04
C GLU A 304 20.33 15.96 6.56
N ILE A 305 20.46 15.10 5.55
CA ILE A 305 21.76 14.79 4.92
C ILE A 305 22.41 16.04 4.34
N LEU A 306 21.65 16.87 3.63
CA LEU A 306 22.15 18.12 3.06
C LEU A 306 22.53 19.14 4.12
N CYS A 307 21.81 19.20 5.24
CA CYS A 307 22.09 20.12 6.34
C CYS A 307 23.42 19.80 7.05
N ILE A 308 23.84 18.53 7.06
CA ILE A 308 25.14 18.11 7.59
C ILE A 308 26.28 18.58 6.67
N GLN A 309 26.04 18.67 5.36
CA GLN A 309 27.02 19.12 4.38
C GLN A 309 27.10 20.67 4.35
N GLN A 310 28.18 21.25 4.90
CA GLN A 310 28.30 22.71 5.07
C GLN A 310 27.98 23.54 3.81
N ASN A 311 28.40 23.08 2.62
CA ASN A 311 28.19 23.78 1.36
C ASN A 311 26.74 23.70 0.82
N ARG A 312 25.90 22.82 1.37
CA ARG A 312 24.53 22.54 0.89
C ARG A 312 23.45 22.76 1.96
N LYS A 313 23.83 23.37 3.09
CA LYS A 313 22.92 23.62 4.21
C LYS A 313 21.66 24.39 3.81
N GLY A 314 21.79 25.44 2.99
CA GLY A 314 20.65 26.23 2.52
C GLY A 314 19.69 25.45 1.61
N GLU A 315 20.20 24.53 0.80
CA GLU A 315 19.38 23.61 0.00
C GLU A 315 18.61 22.64 0.92
N GLY A 316 19.30 22.10 1.93
CA GLY A 316 18.68 21.25 2.95
C GLY A 316 17.58 21.96 3.74
N GLU A 317 17.80 23.20 4.16
CA GLU A 317 16.79 24.02 4.86
C GLU A 317 15.52 24.21 4.02
N ARG A 318 15.67 24.63 2.75
CA ARG A 318 14.53 24.77 1.82
C ARG A 318 13.79 23.45 1.60
N MET A 319 14.51 22.35 1.45
CA MET A 319 13.91 21.03 1.26
C MET A 319 13.14 20.56 2.50
N ARG A 320 13.66 20.83 3.69
CA ARG A 320 12.99 20.56 4.96
C ARG A 320 11.72 21.39 5.14
N GLU A 321 11.77 22.68 4.84
CA GLU A 321 10.59 23.56 4.90
C GLU A 321 9.49 23.07 3.95
N TRP A 322 9.85 22.72 2.72
CA TRP A 322 8.91 22.14 1.77
C TRP A 322 8.31 20.83 2.31
N ALA A 323 9.14 19.93 2.83
CA ALA A 323 8.70 18.65 3.38
C ALA A 323 7.70 18.82 4.53
N MET A 324 7.97 19.75 5.45
CA MET A 324 7.07 20.06 6.56
C MET A 324 5.73 20.64 6.08
N ALA A 325 5.73 21.52 5.08
CA ALA A 325 4.49 22.05 4.50
C ALA A 325 3.70 20.99 3.71
N ALA A 326 4.41 20.07 3.05
CA ALA A 326 3.85 18.97 2.30
C ALA A 326 3.33 17.83 3.18
N TRP A 327 3.85 17.66 4.39
CA TRP A 327 3.44 16.57 5.29
C TRP A 327 1.98 16.71 5.76
N LYS A 328 1.19 15.65 5.59
CA LYS A 328 -0.24 15.60 5.94
C LYS A 328 -0.67 14.30 6.63
N ASN A 329 0.25 13.62 7.33
CA ASN A 329 -0.13 12.46 8.15
C ASN A 329 -0.75 12.96 9.48
N PRO A 330 -1.95 12.49 9.85
CA PRO A 330 -2.65 12.93 11.06
C PRO A 330 -2.20 12.22 12.35
N ARG A 331 -1.52 11.07 12.24
CA ARG A 331 -0.99 10.30 13.39
C ARG A 331 0.33 10.87 13.88
N LEU A 332 1.24 11.15 12.95
CA LEU A 332 2.64 11.44 13.26
C LEU A 332 3.11 12.69 12.55
N SER A 333 3.89 13.51 13.24
CA SER A 333 4.68 14.58 12.60
C SER A 333 5.83 13.99 11.79
N LEU A 334 6.28 14.71 10.75
CA LEU A 334 7.42 14.30 9.94
C LEU A 334 8.69 14.05 10.79
N ALA A 335 8.89 14.83 11.85
CA ALA A 335 10.01 14.65 12.77
C ALA A 335 9.91 13.32 13.53
N GLN A 336 8.73 12.96 14.05
CA GLN A 336 8.52 11.66 14.71
C GLN A 336 8.81 10.48 13.78
N VAL A 337 8.38 10.58 12.51
CA VAL A 337 8.63 9.52 11.52
C VAL A 337 10.12 9.39 11.21
N LEU A 338 10.83 10.50 11.01
CA LEU A 338 12.26 10.46 10.71
C LEU A 338 13.11 10.07 11.91
N GLU A 339 12.74 10.46 13.12
CA GLU A 339 13.57 10.24 14.31
C GLU A 339 13.34 8.90 15.02
N PHE A 340 12.37 8.10 14.56
CA PHE A 340 11.85 6.86 15.17
C PHE A 340 12.47 6.54 16.53
N SER A 341 11.77 6.97 17.57
CA SER A 341 12.20 6.83 18.96
C SER A 341 11.27 5.95 19.79
N GLU A 342 10.01 5.82 19.37
CA GLU A 342 8.96 5.18 20.16
C GLU A 342 8.35 3.99 19.40
N PRO A 343 8.52 2.75 19.90
CA PRO A 343 7.95 1.57 19.24
C PRO A 343 6.41 1.59 19.17
N SER A 344 5.74 2.28 20.09
CA SER A 344 4.27 2.40 20.16
C SER A 344 3.65 3.20 19.03
N GLU A 345 4.44 4.01 18.32
CA GLU A 345 3.99 4.90 17.25
C GLU A 345 4.89 4.77 16.02
N ALA A 346 5.00 3.55 15.50
CA ALA A 346 5.76 3.32 14.28
C ALA A 346 5.00 3.84 13.04
N ALA A 347 5.72 4.50 12.14
CA ALA A 347 5.23 4.80 10.81
C ALA A 347 5.49 3.60 9.89
N VAL A 348 4.52 3.26 9.07
CA VAL A 348 4.64 2.15 8.11
C VAL A 348 4.33 2.66 6.72
N VAL A 349 5.26 2.48 5.79
CA VAL A 349 5.03 2.72 4.37
C VAL A 349 4.30 1.51 3.79
N ASP A 350 3.02 1.67 3.44
CA ASP A 350 2.28 0.67 2.68
C ASP A 350 2.53 0.90 1.18
N THR A 351 3.20 -0.07 0.55
CA THR A 351 3.56 0.02 -0.87
C THR A 351 2.37 -0.16 -1.79
N ARG A 352 1.29 -0.83 -1.38
CA ARG A 352 0.08 -1.03 -2.21
C ARG A 352 -0.53 0.32 -2.54
N ILE A 353 -0.84 1.09 -1.50
CA ILE A 353 -1.44 2.42 -1.62
C ILE A 353 -0.40 3.54 -1.73
N CYS A 354 0.89 3.26 -1.59
CA CYS A 354 1.96 4.26 -1.65
C CYS A 354 1.75 5.43 -0.66
N ARG A 355 1.39 5.10 0.59
CA ARG A 355 1.13 6.07 1.67
C ARG A 355 1.90 5.69 2.92
N VAL A 356 2.09 6.67 3.81
CA VAL A 356 2.63 6.46 5.15
C VAL A 356 1.47 6.36 6.14
N LEU A 357 1.31 5.20 6.78
CA LEU A 357 0.33 4.91 7.82
C LEU A 357 0.74 5.54 9.16
#